data_AF-A0A4P5SCM4-F1
#
_entry.id   AF-A0A4P5SCM4-F1
#
_cell.length_a   1.000
_cell.length_b   1.000
_cell.length_c   1.000
_cell.angle_alpha   90.00
_cell.angle_beta   90.00
_cell.angle_gamma   90.00
#
_symmetry.space_group_name_H-M   'P 1'
#
loop_
_entity.id
_entity.type
_entity.pdbx_description
1 polymer ?
#
loop_
_entity_poly.entity_id
_entity_poly.type
_entity_poly.pdbx_seq_one_letter_code
_entity_poly.pdbx_strand_id
1 'polypeptide(L)'
;MTEEDINEFINANSWRFAKSMPKNPHEYIVRETCTSEEKFIDFVVYIRAYGEKRRFWKQIYLYFDFDGHSYWTMGAPLTETIIINRMKI
;
A
#
# COMPACT_ATOMS: atom_id res chain seq x y z
N MET A 1 0.04 4.25 -13.42
CA MET A 1 1.30 4.82 -12.90
C MET A 1 2.45 4.15 -13.64
N THR A 2 3.46 4.92 -14.02
CA THR A 2 4.75 4.38 -14.47
C THR A 2 5.58 3.93 -13.28
N GLU A 3 6.70 3.23 -13.50
CA GLU A 3 7.62 2.88 -12.42
C GLU A 3 8.21 4.13 -11.73
N GLU A 4 8.47 5.20 -12.49
CA GLU A 4 8.94 6.48 -11.98
C GLU A 4 7.89 7.12 -11.06
N ASP A 5 6.61 7.18 -11.49
CA ASP A 5 5.50 7.68 -10.65
C ASP A 5 5.40 6.93 -9.31
N ILE A 6 5.59 5.62 -9.34
CA ILE A 6 5.51 4.76 -8.15
C ILE A 6 6.68 5.07 -7.20
N ASN A 7 7.90 5.13 -7.74
CA ASN A 7 9.10 5.46 -6.97
C ASN A 7 8.99 6.86 -6.33
N GLU A 8 8.55 7.86 -7.09
CA GLU A 8 8.33 9.22 -6.59
C GLU A 8 7.34 9.21 -5.42
N PHE A 9 6.20 8.53 -5.57
CA PHE A 9 5.20 8.44 -4.53
C PHE A 9 5.75 7.74 -3.26
N ILE A 10 6.45 6.62 -3.41
CA ILE A 10 7.02 5.88 -2.28
C ILE A 10 8.03 6.73 -1.52
N ASN A 11 8.91 7.44 -2.24
CA ASN A 11 9.99 8.23 -1.67
C ASN A 11 9.51 9.57 -1.09
N ALA A 12 8.43 10.14 -1.62
CA ALA A 12 7.85 11.38 -1.13
C ALA A 12 7.08 11.22 0.20
N ASN A 13 6.78 9.99 0.63
CA ASN A 13 5.93 9.74 1.80
C ASN A 13 6.67 8.98 2.91
N SER A 14 6.37 9.36 4.16
CA SER A 14 6.93 8.69 5.34
C SER A 14 6.13 7.46 5.73
N TRP A 15 6.79 6.31 5.82
CA TRP A 15 6.17 5.04 6.20
C TRP A 15 6.27 4.82 7.71
N ARG A 16 5.14 4.49 8.33
CA ARG A 16 5.02 4.26 9.77
C ARG A 16 4.99 2.76 10.07
N PHE A 17 5.89 2.31 10.94
CA PHE A 17 5.91 0.92 11.40
C PHE A 17 4.70 0.57 12.28
N ALA A 18 4.05 -0.56 11.97
CA ALA A 18 2.86 -1.07 12.65
C ALA A 18 3.20 -1.81 13.96
N LYS A 19 3.49 -1.05 15.03
CA LYS A 19 3.88 -1.59 16.35
C LYS A 19 2.87 -2.55 16.99
N SER A 20 1.59 -2.42 16.67
CA SER A 20 0.51 -3.27 17.21
C SER A 20 0.46 -4.67 16.60
N MET A 21 1.20 -4.94 15.52
CA MET A 21 1.17 -6.21 14.78
C MET A 21 2.56 -6.88 14.76
N PRO A 22 3.13 -7.27 15.92
CA PRO A 22 4.51 -7.74 16.01
C PRO A 22 4.79 -9.04 15.26
N LYS A 23 3.76 -9.89 15.06
CA LYS A 23 3.87 -11.16 14.32
C LYS A 23 3.77 -10.99 12.81
N ASN A 24 3.46 -9.79 12.34
CA ASN A 24 3.38 -9.45 10.93
C ASN A 24 4.02 -8.07 10.72
N PRO A 25 5.35 -7.96 10.77
CA PRO A 25 6.04 -6.67 10.70
C PRO A 25 5.78 -6.02 9.33
N HIS A 26 5.08 -4.89 9.36
CA HIS A 26 4.79 -4.09 8.17
C HIS A 26 4.80 -2.61 8.51
N GLU A 27 4.81 -1.80 7.47
CA GLU A 27 4.69 -0.35 7.56
C GLU A 27 3.46 0.10 6.78
N TYR A 28 3.02 1.32 7.04
CA TYR A 28 1.89 1.91 6.31
C TYR A 28 2.05 3.42 6.16
N ILE A 29 1.40 3.95 5.15
CA ILE A 29 1.15 5.39 5.00
C ILE A 29 -0.32 5.68 5.27
N VAL A 30 -0.62 6.87 5.76
CA VAL A 30 -1.99 7.35 5.98
C VAL A 30 -2.31 8.39 4.91
N ARG A 31 -3.47 8.24 4.25
CA ARG A 31 -3.94 9.10 3.16
C ARG A 31 -3.84 10.59 3.51
N GLU A 32 -4.34 10.96 4.67
CA GLU A 32 -4.36 12.35 5.16
C GLU A 32 -2.96 12.93 5.40
N THR A 33 -1.94 12.09 5.58
CA THR A 33 -0.56 12.54 5.78
C THR A 33 0.26 12.49 4.51
N CYS A 34 -0.33 12.08 3.38
CA CYS A 34 0.38 12.00 2.12
C CYS A 34 0.60 13.40 1.52
N THR A 35 1.71 13.58 0.82
CA THR A 35 2.03 14.82 0.12
C THR A 35 1.06 15.13 -1.02
N SER A 36 0.45 14.10 -1.60
CA SER A 36 -0.59 14.20 -2.62
C SER A 36 -1.64 13.11 -2.42
N GLU A 37 -2.89 13.53 -2.22
CA GLU A 37 -4.04 12.61 -2.14
C GLU A 37 -4.33 11.94 -3.48
N GLU A 38 -4.17 12.68 -4.58
CA GLU A 38 -4.35 12.14 -5.95
C GLU A 38 -3.38 10.98 -6.20
N LYS A 39 -2.09 11.17 -5.90
CA LYS A 39 -1.08 10.10 -6.06
C LYS A 39 -1.34 8.91 -5.13
N PHE A 40 -1.89 9.14 -3.93
CA PHE A 40 -2.33 8.06 -3.05
C PHE A 40 -3.46 7.26 -3.71
N ILE A 41 -4.48 7.93 -4.23
CA ILE A 41 -5.62 7.30 -4.92
C ILE A 41 -5.13 6.52 -6.15
N ASP A 42 -4.28 7.12 -6.98
CA ASP A 42 -3.69 6.47 -8.15
C ASP A 42 -2.95 5.20 -7.76
N PHE A 43 -2.17 5.23 -6.67
CA PHE A 43 -1.44 4.05 -6.22
C PHE A 43 -2.37 2.97 -5.67
N VAL A 44 -3.44 3.33 -4.95
CA VAL A 44 -4.49 2.37 -4.54
C VAL A 44 -5.12 1.69 -5.75
N VAL A 45 -5.48 2.47 -6.77
CA VAL A 45 -6.08 1.93 -8.01
C VAL A 45 -5.08 1.03 -8.73
N TYR A 46 -3.82 1.44 -8.80
CA TYR A 46 -2.76 0.66 -9.43
C TYR A 46 -2.55 -0.69 -8.74
N ILE A 47 -2.42 -0.71 -7.40
CA ILE A 47 -2.33 -1.94 -6.61
C ILE A 47 -3.52 -2.87 -6.88
N ARG A 48 -4.74 -2.33 -7.01
CA ARG A 48 -5.94 -3.13 -7.28
C ARG A 48 -6.01 -3.67 -8.71
N ALA A 49 -5.45 -2.95 -9.67
CA ALA A 49 -5.44 -3.35 -11.08
C ALA A 49 -4.37 -4.40 -11.38
N TYR A 50 -3.18 -4.25 -10.78
CA TYR A 50 -1.99 -5.04 -11.11
C TYR A 50 -1.52 -5.98 -9.99
N GLY A 51 -2.14 -5.90 -8.81
CA GLY A 51 -1.81 -6.76 -7.69
C GLY A 51 -2.30 -8.20 -7.89
N GLU A 52 -1.57 -9.12 -7.28
CA GLU A 52 -1.89 -10.55 -7.26
C GLU A 52 -2.71 -10.89 -6.02
N LYS A 53 -3.66 -11.82 -6.17
CA LYS A 53 -4.44 -12.33 -5.04
C LYS A 53 -3.55 -13.15 -4.12
N ARG A 54 -3.38 -12.71 -2.87
CA ARG A 54 -2.70 -13.49 -1.82
C ARG A 54 -3.58 -13.65 -0.61
N ARG A 55 -3.45 -14.79 0.05
CA ARG A 55 -4.22 -15.14 1.25
C ARG A 55 -3.48 -14.64 2.48
N PHE A 56 -4.16 -13.81 3.27
CA PHE A 56 -3.74 -13.46 4.62
C PHE A 56 -4.77 -14.00 5.62
N TRP A 57 -4.39 -15.05 6.36
CA TRP A 57 -5.32 -15.81 7.20
C TRP A 57 -6.55 -16.30 6.41
N LYS A 58 -7.74 -15.83 6.77
CA LYS A 58 -9.01 -16.20 6.12
C LYS A 58 -9.40 -15.26 4.99
N GLN A 59 -8.67 -14.15 4.81
CA GLN A 59 -8.98 -13.10 3.84
C GLN A 59 -8.06 -13.18 2.61
N ILE A 60 -8.55 -12.70 1.47
CA ILE A 60 -7.74 -12.49 0.26
C ILE A 60 -7.61 -10.99 0.04
N TYR A 61 -6.38 -10.54 -0.20
CA TYR A 61 -6.08 -9.17 -0.61
C TYR A 61 -5.29 -9.18 -1.91
N LEU A 62 -5.21 -8.01 -2.56
CA LEU A 62 -4.38 -7.77 -3.73
C LEU A 62 -3.06 -7.17 -3.26
N TYR A 63 -1.97 -7.86 -3.59
CA TYR A 63 -0.61 -7.44 -3.27
C TYR A 63 0.12 -7.10 -4.57
N PHE A 64 0.72 -5.93 -4.62
CA PHE A 64 1.57 -5.50 -5.71
C PHE A 64 3.03 -5.51 -5.24
N ASP A 65 3.90 -6.25 -5.92
CA ASP A 65 5.32 -6.31 -5.59
C ASP A 65 6.10 -5.32 -6.43
N PHE A 66 6.91 -4.48 -5.78
CA PHE A 66 7.73 -3.47 -6.42
C PHE A 66 8.92 -3.12 -5.53
N ASP A 67 10.10 -3.02 -6.12
CA ASP A 67 11.35 -2.62 -5.45
C ASP A 67 11.58 -3.25 -4.06
N GLY A 68 11.50 -4.59 -4.01
CA GLY A 68 11.74 -5.37 -2.78
C GLY A 68 10.66 -5.27 -1.70
N HIS A 69 9.52 -4.65 -2.01
CA HIS A 69 8.38 -4.55 -1.09
C HIS A 69 7.08 -5.03 -1.74
N SER A 70 6.20 -5.62 -0.92
CA SER A 70 4.81 -5.89 -1.29
C SER A 70 3.90 -4.81 -0.72
N TYR A 71 3.02 -4.25 -1.55
CA TYR A 71 2.07 -3.19 -1.20
C TYR A 71 0.62 -3.70 -1.25
N TRP A 72 -0.21 -3.32 -0.29
CA TRP A 72 -1.63 -3.71 -0.29
C TRP A 72 -2.54 -2.70 0.42
N THR A 73 -3.84 -2.79 0.16
CA THR A 73 -4.90 -2.08 0.90
C THR A 73 -5.84 -3.08 1.58
N MET A 74 -6.64 -2.60 2.54
CA MET A 74 -7.55 -3.45 3.33
C MET A 74 -8.86 -3.82 2.62
N GLY A 75 -9.02 -3.50 1.33
CA GLY A 75 -10.19 -3.89 0.53
C GLY A 75 -11.43 -3.02 0.69
N ALA A 76 -11.37 -1.91 1.45
CA ALA A 76 -12.45 -0.93 1.55
C ALA A 76 -12.75 -0.26 0.19
N PRO A 77 -13.94 0.32 -0.02
CA PRO A 77 -14.20 1.21 -1.15
C PRO A 77 -13.12 2.30 -1.27
N LEU A 78 -12.90 2.82 -2.48
CA LEU A 78 -11.82 3.78 -2.74
C LEU A 78 -11.96 5.05 -1.87
N THR A 79 -13.20 5.50 -1.66
CA THR A 79 -13.55 6.65 -0.81
C THR A 79 -13.25 6.42 0.67
N GLU A 80 -13.25 5.17 1.12
CA GLU A 80 -13.01 4.77 2.52
C GLU A 80 -11.59 4.23 2.74
N THR A 81 -10.78 4.15 1.68
CA THR A 81 -9.41 3.66 1.79
C THR A 81 -8.53 4.77 2.35
N ILE A 82 -8.04 4.55 3.57
CA ILE A 82 -7.24 5.53 4.34
C ILE A 82 -5.78 5.14 4.52
N ILE A 83 -5.40 3.89 4.22
CA ILE A 83 -4.01 3.41 4.33
C ILE A 83 -3.60 2.56 3.15
N ILE A 84 -2.30 2.62 2.84
CA ILE A 84 -1.57 1.65 2.02
C ILE A 84 -0.51 1.03 2.93
N ASN A 85 -0.48 -0.29 2.98
CA ASN A 85 0.52 -1.03 3.74
C ASN A 85 1.67 -1.46 2.82
N ARG A 86 2.85 -1.67 3.40
CA ARG A 86 3.97 -2.37 2.75
C ARG A 86 4.68 -3.33 3.69
N MET A 87 5.29 -4.37 3.14
CA MET A 87 6.23 -5.25 3.84
C MET A 87 7.39 -5.59 2.92
N LYS A 88 8.57 -5.89 3.48
CA LYS A 88 9.70 -6.41 2.70
C LYS A 88 9.41 -7.82 2.21
N ILE A 89 9.86 -8.14 0.99
CA ILE A 89 9.84 -9.49 0.39
C ILE A 89 11.04 -10.30 0.87
#